data_AF-A0A955CAW6-F1
#
_entry.id   AF-A0A955CAW6-F1
#
_cell.length_a   1.000
_cell.length_b   1.000
_cell.length_c   1.000
_cell.angle_alpha   90.00
_cell.angle_beta   90.00
_cell.angle_gamma   90.00
#
_symmetry.space_group_name_H-M   'P 1'
#
loop_
_entity.id
_entity.type
_entity.pdbx_description
1 polymer ?
#
loop_
_entity_poly.entity_id
_entity_poly.type
_entity_poly.pdbx_seq_one_letter_code
_entity_poly.pdbx_strand_id
1 'polypeptide(L)'
;MSESRWDVDDFVRRFCAVSRTWSQIGAYRDFDAFVEEARDLDETDRGRLALRLIQVAGEIPSRLPERGERRRQRLLKFGACAPHAMGVCSLAATILRRKVVFSPDAIAEMLEWTSALEVVSIYCMPQAATLIGIVERRWRERSGDERVRRATAQIAANAAGSGGADEKRLALRIQRLIDPEGVIPIEPGEIWGDAARRELEQMAPAERSMWTALLSHCNGASSSKPSAKWIRNAVDQCERIGFDPLRERLAEWFKLIDTPGKRRAAPDVGAESEGPIGVTPELVAPQNADTLRGLCWAAGLRENAAMARSLGAVALSCYRKLPGIGPRAPKVGNAAIYALGGMPGRSSLGQLAMLRVKVKVSSAQKLLEKALDAAAEREGLPRDEIEEMSVPSYGLTDVGVLREPMGACTGVVEIRGASGASATSLVWMNENGKSAKSVPAAVKRDHAEELKELKASMKDIQRMLPAQRDRIDSLFLERRSWAYETWRERYLDHPLVGTISRRLIWQFDDGRDRVAAAWLADAPGDQPCGPGRLVRVDGARFDPAAE
;
A
#
# COMPACT_ATOMS: atom_id res chain seq x y z
N MET A 1 -36.89 1.74 52.87
CA MET A 1 -36.41 2.37 51.62
C MET A 1 -36.35 1.26 50.59
N SER A 2 -37.33 1.18 49.68
CA SER A 2 -37.35 0.12 48.67
C SER A 2 -36.19 0.34 47.70
N GLU A 3 -35.23 -0.57 47.70
CA GLU A 3 -34.32 -0.74 46.58
C GLU A 3 -35.17 -0.89 45.32
N SER A 4 -35.13 0.13 44.46
CA SER A 4 -35.61 0.03 43.09
C SER A 4 -34.76 -1.04 42.41
N ARG A 5 -35.21 -2.30 42.49
CA ARG A 5 -34.62 -3.43 41.79
C ARG A 5 -34.89 -3.22 40.32
N TRP A 6 -33.91 -2.62 39.64
CA TRP A 6 -33.95 -2.39 38.21
C TRP A 6 -34.26 -3.72 37.48
N ASP A 7 -35.25 -3.71 36.58
CA ASP A 7 -35.78 -4.89 35.90
C ASP A 7 -35.36 -4.91 34.43
N VAL A 8 -34.50 -5.87 34.09
CA VAL A 8 -33.97 -6.10 32.73
C VAL A 8 -35.10 -6.32 31.72
N ASP A 9 -36.11 -7.11 32.07
CA ASP A 9 -37.19 -7.46 31.14
C ASP A 9 -38.15 -6.29 30.95
N ASP A 10 -38.38 -5.47 32.00
CA ASP A 10 -39.10 -4.21 31.84
C ASP A 10 -38.36 -3.24 30.91
N PHE A 11 -37.06 -3.03 31.15
CA PHE A 11 -36.24 -2.17 30.29
C PHE A 11 -36.29 -2.63 28.83
N VAL A 12 -36.06 -3.92 28.57
CA VAL A 12 -36.05 -4.47 27.22
C VAL A 12 -37.44 -4.36 26.58
N ARG A 13 -38.53 -4.57 27.32
CA ARG A 13 -39.89 -4.34 26.80
C ARG A 13 -40.12 -2.88 26.40
N ARG A 14 -39.73 -1.92 27.25
CA ARG A 14 -39.83 -0.48 26.95
C ARG A 14 -39.00 -0.10 25.72
N PHE A 15 -37.76 -0.58 25.65
CA PHE A 15 -36.87 -0.34 24.52
C PHE A 15 -37.42 -0.95 23.21
N CYS A 16 -37.91 -2.19 23.26
CA CYS A 16 -38.53 -2.86 22.12
C CYS A 16 -39.80 -2.15 21.63
N ALA A 17 -40.59 -1.56 22.52
CA ALA A 17 -41.77 -0.78 22.13
C ALA A 17 -41.36 0.46 21.31
N VAL A 18 -40.33 1.19 21.74
CA VAL A 18 -39.81 2.39 21.06
C VAL A 18 -39.07 2.05 19.76
N SER A 19 -38.32 0.95 19.73
CA SER A 19 -37.58 0.55 18.52
C SER A 19 -38.44 -0.08 17.42
N ARG A 20 -39.70 -0.47 17.71
CA ARG A 20 -40.66 -0.91 16.67
C ARG A 20 -41.19 0.25 15.82
N THR A 21 -41.18 1.47 16.33
CA THR A 21 -41.67 2.67 15.65
C THR A 21 -40.56 3.45 14.93
N TRP A 22 -39.30 2.98 14.99
CA TRP A 22 -38.09 3.64 14.48
C TRP A 22 -38.13 4.08 13.00
N SER A 23 -38.96 3.47 12.15
CA SER A 23 -39.13 3.93 10.76
C SER A 23 -39.98 5.19 10.63
N GLN A 24 -40.58 5.68 11.71
CA GLN A 24 -41.43 6.86 11.75
C GLN A 24 -40.96 7.81 12.85
N ILE A 25 -40.22 8.86 12.44
CA ILE A 25 -40.01 10.12 13.17
C ILE A 25 -38.99 10.05 14.34
N GLY A 26 -37.96 10.92 14.29
CA GLY A 26 -37.35 11.59 15.46
C GLY A 26 -36.72 10.78 16.62
N ALA A 27 -36.69 9.46 16.57
CA ALA A 27 -36.37 8.57 17.71
C ALA A 27 -34.90 8.58 18.20
N TYR A 28 -34.05 9.48 17.72
CA TYR A 28 -32.67 9.62 18.21
C TYR A 28 -32.62 10.06 19.69
N ARG A 29 -33.53 10.96 20.11
CA ARG A 29 -33.55 11.47 21.48
C ARG A 29 -33.94 10.40 22.51
N ASP A 30 -34.88 9.53 22.16
CA ASP A 30 -35.32 8.44 23.03
C ASP A 30 -34.26 7.34 23.11
N PHE A 31 -33.55 7.08 22.01
CA PHE A 31 -32.41 6.16 22.01
C PHE A 31 -31.29 6.64 22.96
N ASP A 32 -30.93 7.92 22.92
CA ASP A 32 -29.94 8.50 23.82
C ASP A 32 -30.35 8.37 25.30
N ALA A 33 -31.64 8.51 25.61
CA ALA A 33 -32.16 8.30 26.97
C ALA A 33 -31.98 6.86 27.46
N PHE A 34 -32.28 5.85 26.62
CA PHE A 34 -32.00 4.45 26.96
C PHE A 34 -30.51 4.15 27.08
N VAL A 35 -29.67 4.84 26.28
CA VAL A 35 -28.22 4.74 26.41
C VAL A 35 -27.81 5.29 27.77
N GLU A 36 -28.23 6.49 28.17
CA GLU A 36 -27.92 7.05 29.50
C GLU A 36 -28.45 6.18 30.64
N GLU A 37 -29.70 5.68 30.56
CA GLU A 37 -30.26 4.76 31.57
C GLU A 37 -29.39 3.49 31.70
N ALA A 38 -28.95 2.92 30.58
CA ALA A 38 -28.03 1.78 30.58
C ALA A 38 -26.60 2.13 31.09
N ARG A 39 -26.21 3.42 31.12
CA ARG A 39 -24.91 3.85 31.65
C ARG A 39 -24.85 3.84 33.17
N ASP A 40 -25.97 4.14 33.82
CA ASP A 40 -26.07 4.28 35.28
C ASP A 40 -26.22 2.93 35.99
N LEU A 41 -26.45 1.86 35.23
CA LEU A 41 -26.51 0.49 35.73
C LEU A 41 -25.18 0.03 36.33
N ASP A 42 -25.24 -0.82 37.34
CA ASP A 42 -24.06 -1.51 37.85
C ASP A 42 -23.50 -2.52 36.81
N GLU A 43 -22.35 -3.12 37.11
CA GLU A 43 -21.67 -4.03 36.18
C GLU A 43 -22.46 -5.33 35.93
N THR A 44 -23.18 -5.82 36.93
CA THR A 44 -23.95 -7.07 36.86
C THR A 44 -25.23 -6.86 36.05
N ASP A 45 -25.94 -5.76 36.27
CA ASP A 45 -27.15 -5.38 35.54
C ASP A 45 -26.86 -5.09 34.07
N ARG A 46 -25.75 -4.43 33.76
CA ARG A 46 -25.28 -4.26 32.37
C ARG A 46 -24.99 -5.59 31.70
N GLY A 47 -24.36 -6.52 32.43
CA GLY A 47 -24.09 -7.87 31.97
C GLY A 47 -25.36 -8.59 31.51
N ARG A 48 -26.37 -8.60 32.39
CA ARG A 48 -27.69 -9.19 32.15
C ARG A 48 -28.42 -8.51 31.00
N LEU A 49 -28.37 -7.18 30.94
CA LEU A 49 -29.01 -6.40 29.88
C LEU A 49 -28.46 -6.73 28.50
N ALA A 50 -27.13 -6.76 28.33
CA ALA A 50 -26.51 -7.07 27.06
C ALA A 50 -26.87 -8.49 26.58
N LEU A 51 -26.88 -9.47 27.48
CA LEU A 51 -27.29 -10.84 27.14
C LEU A 51 -28.75 -10.85 26.65
N ARG A 52 -29.65 -10.21 27.39
CA ARG A 52 -31.08 -10.20 27.07
C ARG A 52 -31.38 -9.48 25.76
N LEU A 53 -30.71 -8.37 25.48
CA LEU A 53 -30.83 -7.67 24.19
C LEU A 53 -30.40 -8.57 23.03
N ILE A 54 -29.30 -9.33 23.17
CA ILE A 54 -28.82 -10.24 22.11
C ILE A 54 -29.79 -11.41 21.90
N GLN A 55 -30.32 -12.00 22.97
CA GLN A 55 -31.36 -13.03 22.88
C GLN A 55 -32.60 -12.51 22.13
N VAL A 56 -33.09 -11.33 22.52
CA VAL A 56 -34.23 -10.71 21.84
C VAL A 56 -33.94 -10.44 20.37
N ALA A 57 -32.72 -10.02 20.02
CA ALA A 57 -32.33 -9.85 18.62
C ALA A 57 -32.40 -11.18 17.84
N GLY A 58 -31.94 -12.28 18.43
CA GLY A 58 -32.00 -13.62 17.84
C GLY A 58 -33.41 -14.23 17.75
N GLU A 59 -34.34 -13.78 18.59
CA GLU A 59 -35.75 -14.21 18.57
C GLU A 59 -36.61 -13.43 17.56
N ILE A 60 -36.14 -12.30 17.00
CA ILE A 60 -36.92 -11.50 16.04
C ILE A 60 -37.30 -12.28 14.76
N PRO A 61 -36.38 -13.05 14.13
CA PRO A 61 -36.71 -13.80 12.91
C PRO A 61 -37.83 -14.83 13.11
N SER A 62 -37.95 -15.45 14.29
CA SER A 62 -38.97 -16.47 14.58
C SER A 62 -40.36 -15.89 14.91
N ARG A 63 -40.47 -14.57 15.15
CA ARG A 63 -41.71 -13.87 15.50
C ARG A 63 -42.40 -13.16 14.32
N LEU A 64 -41.85 -13.28 13.10
CA LEU A 64 -42.45 -12.70 11.89
C LEU A 64 -43.62 -13.57 11.40
N PRO A 65 -44.82 -13.00 11.15
CA PRO A 65 -45.99 -13.77 10.73
C PRO A 65 -45.80 -14.46 9.37
N GLU A 66 -46.34 -15.68 9.21
CA GLU A 66 -46.26 -16.51 7.98
C GLU A 66 -46.84 -15.84 6.72
N ARG A 67 -47.71 -14.84 6.87
CA ARG A 67 -48.28 -14.11 5.73
C ARG A 67 -47.26 -13.16 5.11
N GLY A 68 -46.43 -13.71 4.25
CA GLY A 68 -45.45 -12.96 3.46
C GLY A 68 -44.16 -13.72 3.26
N GLU A 69 -44.24 -14.99 2.86
CA GLU A 69 -43.09 -15.89 2.66
C GLU A 69 -41.97 -15.26 1.81
N ARG A 70 -42.30 -14.44 0.79
CA ARG A 70 -41.30 -13.66 0.02
C ARG A 70 -40.62 -12.54 0.83
N ARG A 71 -41.32 -11.89 1.75
CA ARG A 71 -40.78 -10.85 2.64
C ARG A 71 -39.92 -11.51 3.73
N ARG A 72 -40.40 -12.62 4.33
CA ARG A 72 -39.63 -13.45 5.27
C ARG A 72 -38.36 -13.99 4.61
N GLN A 73 -38.45 -14.58 3.43
CA GLN A 73 -37.29 -15.05 2.66
C GLN A 73 -36.34 -13.91 2.25
N ARG A 74 -36.84 -12.71 1.90
CA ARG A 74 -35.95 -11.53 1.66
C ARG A 74 -35.28 -11.02 2.94
N LEU A 75 -35.99 -11.01 4.07
CA LEU A 75 -35.46 -10.59 5.38
C LEU A 75 -34.39 -11.57 5.87
N LEU A 76 -34.60 -12.88 5.68
CA LEU A 76 -33.62 -13.93 5.95
C LEU A 76 -32.43 -13.87 4.97
N LYS A 77 -32.69 -13.79 3.66
CA LYS A 77 -31.68 -13.80 2.59
C LYS A 77 -30.75 -12.58 2.56
N PHE A 78 -31.20 -11.42 3.02
CA PHE A 78 -30.37 -10.21 3.09
C PHE A 78 -29.96 -9.84 4.52
N GLY A 79 -30.29 -10.66 5.52
CA GLY A 79 -30.19 -10.25 6.93
C GLY A 79 -30.82 -8.88 7.16
N ALA A 80 -31.89 -8.55 6.41
CA ALA A 80 -32.44 -7.20 6.39
C ALA A 80 -33.13 -6.98 7.73
N CYS A 81 -32.36 -6.39 8.63
CA CYS A 81 -32.77 -6.04 9.96
C CYS A 81 -34.07 -5.25 9.90
N ALA A 82 -35.12 -5.78 10.54
CA ALA A 82 -36.16 -4.90 11.03
C ALA A 82 -35.46 -3.75 11.77
N PRO A 83 -35.82 -2.46 11.58
CA PRO A 83 -35.22 -1.34 12.29
C PRO A 83 -35.06 -1.58 13.80
N HIS A 84 -36.02 -2.32 14.37
CA HIS A 84 -36.00 -2.87 15.73
C HIS A 84 -34.77 -3.73 16.05
N ALA A 85 -34.39 -4.68 15.19
CA ALA A 85 -33.21 -5.53 15.38
C ALA A 85 -31.91 -4.71 15.38
N MET A 86 -31.77 -3.73 14.47
CA MET A 86 -30.60 -2.84 14.46
C MET A 86 -30.47 -2.01 15.73
N GLY A 87 -31.58 -1.47 16.24
CA GLY A 87 -31.58 -0.71 17.50
C GLY A 87 -31.14 -1.56 18.70
N VAL A 88 -31.70 -2.77 18.83
CA VAL A 88 -31.35 -3.73 19.89
C VAL A 88 -29.87 -4.11 19.82
N CYS A 89 -29.39 -4.46 18.63
CA CYS A 89 -28.00 -4.83 18.37
C CYS A 89 -27.00 -3.67 18.63
N SER A 90 -27.39 -2.44 18.30
CA SER A 90 -26.57 -1.24 18.53
C SER A 90 -26.46 -0.89 20.01
N LEU A 91 -27.55 -1.02 20.77
CA LEU A 91 -27.52 -0.83 22.22
C LEU A 91 -26.66 -1.93 22.89
N ALA A 92 -26.85 -3.19 22.49
CA ALA A 92 -26.02 -4.31 22.96
C ALA A 92 -24.52 -4.06 22.68
N ALA A 93 -24.16 -3.64 21.47
CA ALA A 93 -22.77 -3.31 21.13
C ALA A 93 -22.21 -2.17 22.00
N THR A 94 -23.02 -1.17 22.32
CA THR A 94 -22.63 -0.03 23.17
C THR A 94 -22.35 -0.47 24.60
N ILE A 95 -23.19 -1.36 25.15
CA ILE A 95 -23.00 -1.95 26.49
C ILE A 95 -21.74 -2.82 26.51
N LEU A 96 -21.55 -3.68 25.50
CA LEU A 96 -20.39 -4.57 25.38
C LEU A 96 -19.03 -3.86 25.24
N ARG A 97 -18.99 -2.63 24.68
CA ARG A 97 -17.75 -1.86 24.53
C ARG A 97 -17.19 -1.33 25.86
N ARG A 98 -18.00 -1.27 26.91
CA ARG A 98 -17.55 -0.83 28.24
C ARG A 98 -16.81 -1.97 28.96
N LYS A 99 -15.99 -1.63 29.97
CA LYS A 99 -15.27 -2.60 30.81
C LYS A 99 -16.25 -3.36 31.73
N VAL A 100 -17.18 -4.12 31.16
CA VAL A 100 -18.06 -5.03 31.89
C VAL A 100 -17.42 -6.42 31.89
N VAL A 101 -17.34 -7.06 33.04
CA VAL A 101 -16.95 -8.46 33.20
C VAL A 101 -18.19 -9.32 32.94
N PHE A 102 -18.19 -10.01 31.81
CA PHE A 102 -19.19 -11.02 31.48
C PHE A 102 -18.70 -12.38 31.95
N SER A 103 -19.61 -13.23 32.45
CA SER A 103 -19.26 -14.62 32.74
C SER A 103 -18.89 -15.35 31.43
N PRO A 104 -18.02 -16.37 31.51
CA PRO A 104 -17.75 -17.28 30.40
C PRO A 104 -19.00 -17.76 29.68
N ASP A 105 -19.97 -18.26 30.44
CA ASP A 105 -21.22 -18.81 29.92
C ASP A 105 -22.06 -17.74 29.19
N ALA A 106 -22.14 -16.52 29.73
CA ALA A 106 -22.86 -15.44 29.07
C ALA A 106 -22.21 -15.06 27.72
N ILE A 107 -20.88 -15.08 27.63
CA ILE A 107 -20.18 -14.83 26.36
C ILE A 107 -20.45 -15.98 25.37
N ALA A 108 -20.37 -17.23 25.81
CA ALA A 108 -20.66 -18.40 24.97
C ALA A 108 -22.10 -18.36 24.44
N GLU A 109 -23.09 -18.07 25.29
CA GLU A 109 -24.48 -17.89 24.87
C GLU A 109 -24.65 -16.76 23.86
N MET A 110 -24.06 -15.58 24.11
CA MET A 110 -24.14 -14.46 23.16
C MET A 110 -23.54 -14.82 21.79
N LEU A 111 -22.45 -15.59 21.77
CA LEU A 111 -21.86 -16.10 20.54
C LEU A 111 -22.76 -17.11 19.85
N GLU A 112 -23.36 -18.06 20.58
CA GLU A 112 -24.28 -19.05 20.04
C GLU A 112 -25.49 -18.39 19.38
N TRP A 113 -26.12 -17.43 20.06
CA TRP A 113 -27.21 -16.62 19.50
C TRP A 113 -26.81 -15.86 18.24
N THR A 114 -25.59 -15.29 18.23
CA THR A 114 -25.06 -14.60 17.05
C THR A 114 -24.78 -15.59 15.91
N SER A 115 -24.31 -16.80 16.23
CA SER A 115 -23.97 -17.85 15.26
C SER A 115 -25.19 -18.51 14.59
N ALA A 116 -26.35 -18.46 15.25
CA ALA A 116 -27.60 -18.98 14.72
C ALA A 116 -28.18 -18.11 13.58
N LEU A 117 -27.64 -16.91 13.35
CA LEU A 117 -28.07 -16.01 12.28
C LEU A 117 -27.47 -16.45 10.93
N GLU A 118 -28.29 -16.70 9.91
CA GLU A 118 -27.84 -17.15 8.58
C GLU A 118 -26.83 -16.20 7.90
N VAL A 119 -26.95 -14.89 8.16
CA VAL A 119 -26.05 -13.86 7.62
C VAL A 119 -25.58 -12.96 8.76
N VAL A 120 -24.25 -12.77 8.87
CA VAL A 120 -23.66 -11.84 9.84
C VAL A 120 -23.08 -10.64 9.10
N SER A 121 -23.79 -9.50 9.14
CA SER A 121 -23.26 -8.20 8.70
C SER A 121 -22.95 -7.31 9.89
N ILE A 122 -21.80 -6.65 9.87
CA ILE A 122 -21.37 -5.78 10.98
C ILE A 122 -22.20 -4.48 11.07
N TYR A 123 -22.88 -4.10 10.00
CA TYR A 123 -23.78 -2.94 9.97
C TYR A 123 -25.08 -3.24 10.72
N CYS A 124 -25.56 -4.46 10.55
CA CYS A 124 -26.82 -4.93 11.11
C CYS A 124 -26.64 -5.50 12.53
N MET A 125 -25.48 -6.11 12.77
CA MET A 125 -25.11 -6.81 14.00
C MET A 125 -23.75 -6.30 14.53
N PRO A 126 -23.63 -5.01 14.90
CA PRO A 126 -22.37 -4.42 15.39
C PRO A 126 -21.82 -5.08 16.67
N GLN A 127 -22.67 -5.80 17.42
CA GLN A 127 -22.27 -6.59 18.58
C GLN A 127 -21.35 -7.74 18.21
N ALA A 128 -21.47 -8.33 17.00
CA ALA A 128 -20.66 -9.47 16.58
C ALA A 128 -19.16 -9.12 16.61
N ALA A 129 -18.76 -8.01 15.99
CA ALA A 129 -17.38 -7.54 16.02
C ALA A 129 -16.89 -7.19 17.44
N THR A 130 -17.80 -6.76 18.31
CA THR A 130 -17.49 -6.42 19.71
C THR A 130 -17.27 -7.67 20.55
N LEU A 131 -18.11 -8.70 20.40
CA LEU A 131 -17.98 -10.02 21.04
C LEU A 131 -16.66 -10.69 20.65
N ILE A 132 -16.32 -10.70 19.35
CA ILE A 132 -15.03 -11.23 18.90
C ILE A 132 -13.86 -10.46 19.54
N GLY A 133 -13.97 -9.13 19.69
CA GLY A 133 -12.97 -8.34 20.41
C GLY A 133 -12.84 -8.69 21.90
N ILE A 134 -13.92 -9.15 22.55
CA ILE A 134 -13.88 -9.64 23.93
C ILE A 134 -13.17 -11.00 23.99
N VAL A 135 -13.51 -11.92 23.07
CA VAL A 135 -12.86 -13.23 22.94
C VAL A 135 -11.36 -13.07 22.70
N GLU A 136 -10.96 -12.18 21.78
CA GLU A 136 -9.54 -11.87 21.47
C GLU A 136 -8.72 -11.43 22.69
N ARG A 137 -9.34 -10.67 23.61
CA ARG A 137 -8.66 -10.09 24.78
C ARG A 137 -8.63 -11.00 26.00
N ARG A 138 -9.74 -11.72 26.25
CA ARG A 138 -9.95 -12.44 27.51
C ARG A 138 -9.82 -13.95 27.40
N TRP A 139 -9.87 -14.49 26.18
CA TRP A 139 -10.02 -15.93 25.97
C TRP A 139 -8.87 -16.58 25.19
N ARG A 140 -7.83 -15.81 24.85
CA ARG A 140 -6.65 -16.30 24.09
C ARG A 140 -5.86 -17.39 24.82
N GLU A 141 -5.93 -17.42 26.16
CA GLU A 141 -5.26 -18.42 27.01
C GLU A 141 -6.16 -19.62 27.36
N ARG A 142 -7.46 -19.60 27.00
CA ARG A 142 -8.46 -20.65 27.31
C ARG A 142 -9.28 -21.08 26.09
N SER A 143 -8.65 -21.08 24.91
CA SER A 143 -9.20 -21.47 23.59
C SER A 143 -9.76 -22.90 23.48
N GLY A 144 -9.89 -23.64 24.59
CA GLY A 144 -10.37 -25.02 24.64
C GLY A 144 -11.88 -25.18 24.89
N ASP A 145 -12.65 -24.09 25.04
CA ASP A 145 -14.11 -24.20 25.14
C ASP A 145 -14.71 -24.44 23.74
N GLU A 146 -15.16 -25.68 23.55
CA GLU A 146 -15.75 -26.16 22.30
C GLU A 146 -16.98 -25.35 21.87
N ARG A 147 -17.77 -24.81 22.82
CA ARG A 147 -18.95 -23.99 22.50
C ARG A 147 -18.54 -22.69 21.83
N VAL A 148 -17.57 -21.99 22.43
CA VAL A 148 -17.02 -20.74 21.90
C VAL A 148 -16.36 -20.97 20.54
N ARG A 149 -15.58 -22.05 20.40
CA ARG A 149 -14.91 -22.41 19.14
C ARG A 149 -15.93 -22.68 18.02
N ARG A 150 -16.95 -23.50 18.28
CA ARG A 150 -18.02 -23.80 17.31
C ARG A 150 -18.80 -22.54 16.93
N ALA A 151 -19.24 -21.75 17.91
CA ALA A 151 -20.04 -20.56 17.66
C ALA A 151 -19.25 -19.51 16.85
N THR A 152 -17.98 -19.26 17.20
CA THR A 152 -17.13 -18.35 16.44
C THR A 152 -16.86 -18.85 15.02
N ALA A 153 -16.57 -20.14 14.83
CA ALA A 153 -16.38 -20.73 13.50
C ALA A 153 -17.61 -20.52 12.60
N GLN A 154 -18.81 -20.72 13.15
CA GLN A 154 -20.06 -20.50 12.43
C GLN A 154 -20.30 -19.02 12.12
N ILE A 155 -20.01 -18.10 13.05
CA ILE A 155 -20.07 -16.65 12.78
C ILE A 155 -19.14 -16.28 11.62
N ALA A 156 -17.94 -16.87 11.54
CA ALA A 156 -17.02 -16.61 10.44
C ALA A 156 -17.58 -17.08 9.09
N ALA A 157 -18.20 -18.26 9.03
CA ALA A 157 -18.86 -18.77 7.84
C ALA A 157 -20.01 -17.85 7.39
N ASN A 158 -20.87 -17.43 8.33
CA ASN A 158 -22.02 -16.57 8.05
C ASN A 158 -21.59 -15.15 7.64
N ALA A 159 -20.47 -14.65 8.16
CA ALA A 159 -19.88 -13.39 7.75
C ALA A 159 -19.26 -13.48 6.35
N ALA A 160 -18.53 -14.55 6.05
CA ALA A 160 -17.92 -14.75 4.74
C ALA A 160 -18.96 -14.81 3.59
N GLY A 161 -20.12 -15.43 3.85
CA GLY A 161 -21.23 -15.51 2.89
C GLY A 161 -21.90 -14.18 2.52
N SER A 162 -21.69 -13.11 3.31
CA SER A 162 -22.30 -11.79 3.07
C SER A 162 -21.60 -10.97 1.97
N GLY A 163 -20.36 -11.31 1.61
CA GLY A 163 -19.59 -10.69 0.53
C GLY A 163 -18.95 -9.33 0.82
N GLY A 164 -19.27 -8.67 1.94
CA GLY A 164 -18.76 -7.35 2.31
C GLY A 164 -17.30 -7.34 2.80
N ALA A 165 -16.58 -6.23 2.59
CA ALA A 165 -15.16 -6.12 2.97
C ALA A 165 -14.95 -6.18 4.49
N ASP A 166 -15.87 -5.61 5.26
CA ASP A 166 -15.78 -5.58 6.72
C ASP A 166 -16.12 -6.95 7.33
N GLU A 167 -17.07 -7.67 6.74
CA GLU A 167 -17.43 -9.03 7.10
C GLU A 167 -16.32 -10.03 6.74
N LYS A 168 -15.66 -9.89 5.58
CA LYS A 168 -14.44 -10.65 5.25
C LYS A 168 -13.32 -10.40 6.28
N ARG A 169 -13.15 -9.15 6.75
CA ARG A 169 -12.19 -8.85 7.82
C ARG A 169 -12.58 -9.49 9.15
N LEU A 170 -13.87 -9.51 9.50
CA LEU A 170 -14.37 -10.19 10.69
C LEU A 170 -14.12 -11.70 10.62
N ALA A 171 -14.46 -12.34 9.49
CA ALA A 171 -14.23 -13.77 9.26
C ALA A 171 -12.75 -14.13 9.40
N LEU A 172 -11.85 -13.34 8.79
CA LEU A 172 -10.41 -13.58 8.91
C LEU A 172 -9.89 -13.43 10.34
N ARG A 173 -10.39 -12.43 11.10
CA ARG A 173 -10.05 -12.25 12.51
C ARG A 173 -10.44 -13.47 13.34
N ILE A 174 -11.63 -14.03 13.09
CA ILE A 174 -12.11 -15.22 13.78
C ILE A 174 -11.30 -16.45 13.39
N GLN A 175 -11.00 -16.63 12.09
CA GLN A 175 -10.17 -17.75 11.64
C GLN A 175 -8.81 -17.75 12.35
N ARG A 176 -8.16 -16.58 12.51
CA ARG A 176 -6.91 -16.46 13.28
C ARG A 176 -7.03 -16.78 14.76
N LEU A 177 -8.23 -16.66 15.34
CA LEU A 177 -8.48 -17.08 16.73
C LEU A 177 -8.56 -18.61 16.84
N ILE A 178 -9.16 -19.26 15.84
CA ILE A 178 -9.42 -20.70 15.83
C ILE A 178 -8.18 -21.47 15.39
N ASP A 179 -7.50 -20.97 14.37
CA ASP A 179 -6.28 -21.52 13.80
C ASP A 179 -5.26 -20.39 13.56
N PRO A 180 -4.47 -20.04 14.58
CA PRO A 180 -3.48 -18.97 14.48
C PRO A 180 -2.37 -19.24 13.45
N GLU A 181 -2.05 -20.51 13.19
CA GLU A 181 -0.89 -20.92 12.38
C GLU A 181 -1.23 -21.24 10.92
N GLY A 182 -2.47 -21.61 10.61
CA GLY A 182 -2.89 -21.99 9.26
C GLY A 182 -3.46 -20.87 8.39
N VAL A 183 -3.75 -19.69 8.94
CA VAL A 183 -4.51 -18.65 8.22
C VAL A 183 -3.60 -17.66 7.50
N ILE A 184 -3.50 -17.80 6.18
CA ILE A 184 -2.81 -16.83 5.31
C ILE A 184 -3.72 -15.63 5.02
N PRO A 185 -3.37 -14.41 5.47
CA PRO A 185 -4.25 -13.23 5.44
C PRO A 185 -4.19 -12.46 4.11
N ILE A 186 -4.26 -13.21 3.01
CA ILE A 186 -4.21 -12.72 1.64
C ILE A 186 -5.39 -13.34 0.88
N GLU A 187 -6.24 -12.50 0.29
CA GLU A 187 -7.37 -12.95 -0.51
C GLU A 187 -6.87 -13.55 -1.84
N PRO A 188 -7.31 -14.76 -2.22
CA PRO A 188 -6.88 -15.39 -3.47
C PRO A 188 -7.45 -14.68 -4.71
N GLY A 189 -6.84 -14.95 -5.85
CA GLY A 189 -7.30 -14.53 -7.18
C GLY A 189 -6.52 -13.37 -7.79
N GLU A 190 -5.67 -12.67 -7.02
CA GLU A 190 -4.70 -11.71 -7.56
C GLU A 190 -3.34 -12.39 -7.75
N ILE A 191 -2.61 -12.06 -8.83
CA ILE A 191 -1.34 -12.74 -9.18
C ILE A 191 -0.33 -12.68 -8.02
N TRP A 192 -0.13 -11.50 -7.42
CA TRP A 192 0.78 -11.34 -6.29
C TRP A 192 0.28 -12.13 -5.07
N GLY A 193 -1.03 -12.16 -4.84
CA GLY A 193 -1.64 -12.81 -3.69
C GLY A 193 -1.54 -14.33 -3.79
N ASP A 194 -1.85 -14.88 -4.97
CA ASP A 194 -1.72 -16.30 -5.25
C ASP A 194 -0.25 -16.76 -5.17
N ALA A 195 0.69 -15.95 -5.64
CA ALA A 195 2.13 -16.21 -5.50
C ALA A 195 2.56 -16.22 -4.03
N ALA A 196 2.20 -15.19 -3.27
CA ALA A 196 2.51 -15.09 -1.85
C ALA A 196 1.93 -16.27 -1.05
N ARG A 197 0.68 -16.66 -1.33
CA ARG A 197 0.05 -17.83 -0.70
C ARG A 197 0.81 -19.12 -0.98
N ARG A 198 1.12 -19.40 -2.26
CA ARG A 198 1.86 -20.59 -2.67
C ARG A 198 3.24 -20.66 -2.03
N GLU A 199 3.94 -19.54 -1.94
CA GLU A 199 5.26 -19.48 -1.32
C GLU A 199 5.18 -19.74 0.19
N LEU A 200 4.21 -19.15 0.89
CA LEU A 200 3.97 -19.43 2.31
C LEU A 200 3.64 -20.91 2.55
N GLU A 201 2.83 -21.52 1.69
CA GLU A 201 2.48 -22.95 1.74
C GLU A 201 3.70 -23.87 1.54
N GLN A 202 4.76 -23.38 0.90
CA GLN A 202 6.02 -24.11 0.67
C GLN A 202 7.08 -23.87 1.78
N MET A 203 6.92 -22.81 2.58
CA MET A 203 7.84 -22.52 3.69
C MET A 203 7.72 -23.55 4.83
N ALA A 204 8.82 -23.76 5.54
CA ALA A 204 8.85 -24.53 6.77
C ALA A 204 7.92 -23.91 7.83
N PRO A 205 7.33 -24.69 8.76
CA PRO A 205 6.33 -24.19 9.71
C PRO A 205 6.78 -22.96 10.52
N ALA A 206 8.03 -22.96 11.01
CA ALA A 206 8.58 -21.83 11.77
C ALA A 206 8.70 -20.56 10.93
N GLU A 207 9.19 -20.67 9.69
CA GLU A 207 9.32 -19.54 8.76
C GLU A 207 7.95 -19.00 8.34
N ARG A 208 7.03 -19.91 7.99
CA ARG A 208 5.64 -19.57 7.65
C ARG A 208 4.97 -18.79 8.78
N SER A 209 5.17 -19.21 10.03
CA SER A 209 4.60 -18.54 11.20
C SER A 209 5.07 -17.07 11.31
N MET A 210 6.37 -16.82 11.11
CA MET A 210 6.93 -15.46 11.13
C MET A 210 6.34 -14.58 10.02
N TRP A 211 6.24 -15.10 8.79
CA TRP A 211 5.65 -14.36 7.67
C TRP A 211 4.14 -14.12 7.83
N THR A 212 3.39 -15.12 8.31
CA THR A 212 1.96 -14.99 8.59
C THR A 212 1.69 -13.96 9.68
N ALA A 213 2.56 -13.87 10.69
CA ALA A 213 2.50 -12.84 11.72
C ALA A 213 2.73 -11.43 11.15
N LEU A 214 3.75 -11.24 10.31
CA LEU A 214 3.98 -9.97 9.60
C LEU A 214 2.78 -9.58 8.73
N LEU A 215 2.31 -10.50 7.88
CA LEU A 215 1.17 -10.23 6.97
C LEU A 215 -0.11 -9.91 7.74
N SER A 216 -0.32 -10.58 8.88
CA SER A 216 -1.46 -10.31 9.76
C SER A 216 -1.39 -8.93 10.40
N HIS A 217 -0.19 -8.50 10.80
CA HIS A 217 0.08 -7.15 11.30
C HIS A 217 -0.10 -6.09 10.21
N CYS A 218 0.36 -6.37 8.98
CA CYS A 218 0.17 -5.50 7.82
C CYS A 218 -1.31 -5.35 7.46
N ASN A 219 -2.11 -6.42 7.52
CA ASN A 219 -3.54 -6.36 7.27
C ASN A 219 -4.31 -5.47 8.27
N GLY A 220 -3.76 -5.26 9.47
CA GLY A 220 -4.28 -4.33 10.47
C GLY A 220 -4.05 -2.84 10.17
N ALA A 221 -3.37 -2.50 9.06
CA ALA A 221 -3.06 -1.13 8.65
C ALA A 221 -4.30 -0.38 8.13
N SER A 222 -5.28 -0.07 8.97
CA SER A 222 -6.55 0.55 8.55
C SER A 222 -6.46 2.07 8.34
N SER A 223 -5.56 2.76 9.06
CA SER A 223 -5.34 4.21 8.99
C SER A 223 -4.59 4.66 7.72
N SER A 224 -4.57 5.97 7.46
CA SER A 224 -3.83 6.57 6.34
C SER A 224 -2.32 6.66 6.59
N LYS A 225 -1.87 6.53 7.84
CA LYS A 225 -0.47 6.54 8.29
C LYS A 225 -0.27 5.52 9.43
N PRO A 226 0.90 4.89 9.57
CA PRO A 226 1.19 3.98 10.67
C PRO A 226 1.31 4.75 12.00
N SER A 227 0.86 4.14 13.09
CA SER A 227 1.08 4.67 14.44
C SER A 227 2.45 4.24 14.99
N ALA A 228 2.97 4.93 16.00
CA ALA A 228 4.23 4.54 16.65
C ALA A 228 4.19 3.10 17.19
N LYS A 229 3.04 2.67 17.72
CA LYS A 229 2.83 1.27 18.15
C LYS A 229 2.89 0.31 16.97
N TRP A 230 2.28 0.67 15.84
CA TRP A 230 2.31 -0.15 14.63
C TRP A 230 3.75 -0.30 14.10
N ILE A 231 4.52 0.79 14.06
CA ILE A 231 5.92 0.79 13.60
C ILE A 231 6.77 -0.14 14.48
N ARG A 232 6.71 0.01 15.81
CA ARG A 232 7.49 -0.84 16.74
C ARG A 232 7.22 -2.33 16.52
N ASN A 233 5.95 -2.72 16.38
CA ASN A 233 5.59 -4.10 16.10
C ASN A 233 6.08 -4.56 14.71
N ALA A 234 6.00 -3.70 13.69
CA ALA A 234 6.49 -4.04 12.36
C ALA A 234 8.01 -4.27 12.36
N VAL A 235 8.77 -3.45 13.10
CA VAL A 235 10.23 -3.63 13.27
C VAL A 235 10.54 -4.99 13.90
N ASP A 236 9.90 -5.36 15.02
CA ASP A 236 10.09 -6.68 15.65
C ASP A 236 9.80 -7.85 14.70
N GLN A 237 8.70 -7.77 13.93
CA GLN A 237 8.36 -8.81 12.97
C GLN A 237 9.38 -8.90 11.81
N CYS A 238 9.82 -7.76 11.29
CA CYS A 238 10.84 -7.72 10.23
C CYS A 238 12.20 -8.25 10.72
N GLU A 239 12.57 -8.00 11.98
CA GLU A 239 13.82 -8.49 12.57
C GLU A 239 13.83 -10.01 12.75
N ARG A 240 12.68 -10.59 13.12
CA ARG A 240 12.51 -12.06 13.18
C ARG A 240 12.70 -12.75 11.84
N ILE A 241 12.20 -12.13 10.76
CA ILE A 241 12.34 -12.66 9.39
C ILE A 241 13.76 -12.44 8.85
N GLY A 242 14.41 -11.35 9.25
CA GLY A 242 15.69 -10.91 8.68
C GLY A 242 15.50 -10.00 7.47
N PHE A 243 16.43 -9.06 7.28
CA PHE A 243 16.28 -8.01 6.27
C PHE A 243 16.40 -8.52 4.82
N ASP A 244 17.37 -9.39 4.53
CA ASP A 244 17.57 -9.89 3.16
C ASP A 244 16.42 -10.77 2.66
N PRO A 245 15.93 -11.78 3.43
CA PRO A 245 14.74 -12.55 3.07
C PRO A 245 13.51 -11.65 2.88
N LEU A 246 13.34 -10.65 3.75
CA LEU A 246 12.25 -9.69 3.65
C LEU A 246 12.34 -8.90 2.33
N ARG A 247 13.51 -8.33 2.03
CA ARG A 247 13.77 -7.53 0.84
C ARG A 247 13.51 -8.32 -0.44
N GLU A 248 14.03 -9.55 -0.52
CA GLU A 248 13.91 -10.39 -1.72
C GLU A 248 12.47 -10.77 -1.98
N ARG A 249 11.76 -11.24 -0.96
CA ARG A 249 10.36 -11.64 -1.07
C ARG A 249 9.45 -10.46 -1.40
N LEU A 250 9.65 -9.30 -0.77
CA LEU A 250 8.89 -8.10 -1.08
C LEU A 250 9.15 -7.60 -2.50
N ALA A 251 10.40 -7.67 -2.99
CA ALA A 251 10.71 -7.32 -4.37
C ALA A 251 9.99 -8.24 -5.37
N GLU A 252 9.93 -9.55 -5.11
CA GLU A 252 9.17 -10.51 -5.92
C GLU A 252 7.67 -10.21 -5.91
N TRP A 253 7.06 -10.07 -4.74
CA TRP A 253 5.63 -9.78 -4.63
C TRP A 253 5.24 -8.43 -5.24
N PHE A 254 6.05 -7.39 -5.04
CA PHE A 254 5.78 -6.06 -5.59
C PHE A 254 5.85 -6.02 -7.12
N LYS A 255 6.76 -6.78 -7.75
CA LYS A 255 6.80 -6.93 -9.21
C LYS A 255 5.49 -7.51 -9.77
N LEU A 256 4.86 -8.41 -9.03
CA LEU A 256 3.62 -9.09 -9.44
C LEU A 256 2.37 -8.22 -9.33
N ILE A 257 2.43 -7.08 -8.61
CA ILE A 257 1.28 -6.18 -8.46
C ILE A 257 0.86 -5.56 -9.79
N ASP A 258 1.81 -5.27 -10.68
CA ASP A 258 1.54 -4.63 -11.99
C ASP A 258 1.35 -5.64 -13.13
N THR A 259 1.56 -6.93 -12.88
CA THR A 259 1.44 -7.97 -13.91
C THR A 259 0.00 -8.01 -14.46
N PRO A 260 -0.19 -7.82 -15.78
CA PRO A 260 -1.50 -7.92 -16.40
C PRO A 260 -2.06 -9.33 -16.22
N GLY A 261 -3.21 -9.46 -15.57
CA GLY A 261 -3.91 -10.72 -15.42
C GLY A 261 -5.34 -10.50 -14.97
N LYS A 262 -6.25 -11.35 -15.46
CA LYS A 262 -7.63 -11.36 -14.98
C LYS A 262 -7.62 -11.90 -13.55
N ARG A 263 -8.15 -11.15 -12.58
CA ARG A 263 -8.54 -11.72 -11.29
C ARG A 263 -9.42 -12.95 -11.56
N ARG A 264 -9.05 -14.12 -11.05
CA ARG A 264 -9.94 -15.29 -11.12
C ARG A 264 -11.22 -14.93 -10.38
N ALA A 265 -12.37 -15.06 -11.05
CA ALA A 265 -13.66 -14.88 -10.39
C ALA A 265 -13.73 -15.83 -9.18
N ALA A 266 -14.26 -15.35 -8.06
CA ALA A 266 -14.48 -16.20 -6.90
C ALA A 266 -15.39 -17.38 -7.31
N PRO A 267 -15.12 -18.62 -6.86
CA PRO A 267 -15.87 -19.81 -7.29
C PRO A 267 -17.40 -19.74 -7.05
N ASP A 268 -17.85 -18.91 -6.11
CA ASP A 268 -19.25 -18.90 -5.63
C ASP A 268 -20.14 -17.79 -6.21
N VAL A 269 -19.66 -16.97 -7.15
CA VAL A 269 -20.53 -16.02 -7.85
C VAL A 269 -21.08 -16.71 -9.08
N GLY A 270 -22.22 -17.39 -8.93
CA GLY A 270 -22.93 -18.09 -10.01
C GLY A 270 -22.98 -17.23 -11.28
N ALA A 271 -22.77 -17.88 -12.43
CA ALA A 271 -22.56 -17.28 -13.75
C ALA A 271 -23.69 -16.36 -14.26
N GLU A 272 -24.77 -16.18 -13.51
CA GLU A 272 -25.94 -15.38 -13.88
C GLU A 272 -26.27 -14.25 -12.88
N SER A 273 -25.49 -14.08 -11.81
CA SER A 273 -25.58 -12.84 -11.03
C SER A 273 -24.64 -11.83 -11.67
N GLU A 274 -25.21 -10.78 -12.27
CA GLU A 274 -24.52 -9.49 -12.28
C GLU A 274 -24.13 -9.20 -10.82
N GLY A 275 -22.88 -9.49 -10.47
CA GLY A 275 -22.33 -9.13 -9.18
C GLY A 275 -22.47 -7.63 -8.99
N PRO A 276 -22.40 -7.12 -7.75
CA PRO A 276 -22.53 -5.69 -7.51
C PRO A 276 -21.62 -4.92 -8.49
N ILE A 277 -22.22 -3.99 -9.22
CA ILE A 277 -21.59 -3.09 -10.19
C ILE A 277 -20.20 -2.69 -9.65
N GLY A 278 -19.11 -3.20 -10.24
CA GLY A 278 -17.77 -2.68 -9.95
C GLY A 278 -16.62 -3.64 -9.65
N VAL A 279 -16.75 -4.97 -9.74
CA VAL A 279 -15.56 -5.84 -9.65
C VAL A 279 -14.83 -5.87 -10.99
N THR A 280 -14.06 -4.81 -11.27
CA THR A 280 -13.11 -4.85 -12.38
C THR A 280 -11.93 -5.73 -12.00
N PRO A 281 -11.53 -6.73 -12.83
CA PRO A 281 -10.43 -7.65 -12.53
C PRO A 281 -9.08 -6.98 -12.26
N GLU A 282 -8.95 -5.70 -12.63
CA GLU A 282 -7.75 -4.89 -12.49
C GLU A 282 -7.64 -4.21 -11.12
N LEU A 283 -8.72 -4.14 -10.34
CA LEU A 283 -8.70 -3.53 -9.01
C LEU A 283 -8.12 -4.48 -7.95
N VAL A 284 -7.35 -3.91 -7.03
CA VAL A 284 -6.84 -4.61 -5.85
C VAL A 284 -7.99 -4.82 -4.87
N ALA A 285 -8.19 -6.05 -4.40
CA ALA A 285 -9.23 -6.37 -3.44
C ALA A 285 -9.02 -5.58 -2.13
N PRO A 286 -10.09 -5.13 -1.44
CA PRO A 286 -9.94 -4.25 -0.28
C PRO A 286 -9.04 -4.79 0.83
N GLN A 287 -9.11 -6.10 1.11
CA GLN A 287 -8.29 -6.76 2.12
C GLN A 287 -6.81 -6.84 1.70
N ASN A 288 -6.57 -7.20 0.44
CA ASN A 288 -5.27 -7.20 -0.19
C ASN A 288 -4.65 -5.80 -0.20
N ALA A 289 -5.44 -4.75 -0.43
CA ALA A 289 -4.98 -3.36 -0.38
C ALA A 289 -4.57 -2.92 1.04
N ASP A 290 -5.23 -3.42 2.10
CA ASP A 290 -4.83 -3.17 3.48
C ASP A 290 -3.49 -3.88 3.80
N THR A 291 -3.35 -5.15 3.38
CA THR A 291 -2.08 -5.90 3.53
C THR A 291 -0.93 -5.23 2.76
N LEU A 292 -1.12 -4.89 1.49
CA LEU A 292 -0.11 -4.22 0.66
C LEU A 292 0.30 -2.85 1.21
N ARG A 293 -0.64 -2.08 1.75
CA ARG A 293 -0.35 -0.83 2.46
C ARG A 293 0.62 -1.08 3.62
N GLY A 294 0.32 -2.08 4.46
CA GLY A 294 1.19 -2.45 5.57
C GLY A 294 2.57 -2.93 5.10
N LEU A 295 2.64 -3.71 4.01
CA LEU A 295 3.91 -4.16 3.44
C LEU A 295 4.72 -2.99 2.85
N CYS A 296 4.07 -1.99 2.24
CA CYS A 296 4.76 -0.77 1.80
C CYS A 296 5.40 -0.03 2.97
N TRP A 297 4.70 0.10 4.09
CA TRP A 297 5.28 0.72 5.29
C TRP A 297 6.43 -0.09 5.89
N ALA A 298 6.29 -1.42 5.96
CA ALA A 298 7.37 -2.30 6.40
C ALA A 298 8.61 -2.19 5.51
N ALA A 299 8.42 -2.09 4.19
CA ALA A 299 9.48 -1.90 3.20
C ALA A 299 10.25 -0.58 3.36
N GLY A 300 9.63 0.45 3.95
CA GLY A 300 10.25 1.76 4.20
C GLY A 300 10.98 1.89 5.54
N LEU A 301 11.01 0.84 6.38
CA LEU A 301 11.57 0.95 7.74
C LEU A 301 13.10 1.07 7.79
N ARG A 302 13.81 0.65 6.74
CA ARG A 302 15.27 0.69 6.65
C ARG A 302 15.71 1.25 5.31
N GLU A 303 16.88 1.88 5.27
CA GLU A 303 17.44 2.42 4.04
C GLU A 303 17.81 1.28 3.09
N ASN A 304 17.25 1.29 1.88
CA ASN A 304 17.66 0.38 0.82
C ASN A 304 17.21 0.85 -0.56
N ALA A 305 18.17 1.02 -1.48
CA ALA A 305 17.89 1.48 -2.84
C ALA A 305 17.01 0.53 -3.66
N ALA A 306 17.11 -0.79 -3.47
CA ALA A 306 16.25 -1.74 -4.17
C ALA A 306 14.80 -1.68 -3.68
N MET A 307 14.60 -1.59 -2.36
CA MET A 307 13.27 -1.39 -1.77
C MET A 307 12.64 -0.07 -2.19
N ALA A 308 13.43 1.01 -2.21
CA ALA A 308 12.98 2.30 -2.72
C ALA A 308 12.48 2.19 -4.18
N ARG A 309 13.25 1.54 -5.07
CA ARG A 309 12.83 1.30 -6.47
C ARG A 309 11.53 0.50 -6.55
N SER A 310 11.40 -0.58 -5.76
CA SER A 310 10.18 -1.38 -5.72
C SER A 310 8.97 -0.57 -5.24
N LEU A 311 9.12 0.24 -4.19
CA LEU A 311 8.07 1.16 -3.72
C LEU A 311 7.68 2.19 -4.78
N GLY A 312 8.66 2.73 -5.52
CA GLY A 312 8.41 3.59 -6.68
C GLY A 312 7.57 2.91 -7.76
N ALA A 313 7.91 1.68 -8.13
CA ALA A 313 7.15 0.88 -9.09
C ALA A 313 5.72 0.58 -8.61
N VAL A 314 5.54 0.23 -7.33
CA VAL A 314 4.22 0.03 -6.73
C VAL A 314 3.38 1.29 -6.82
N ALA A 315 3.94 2.45 -6.45
CA ALA A 315 3.23 3.73 -6.54
C ALA A 315 2.80 4.03 -7.98
N LEU A 316 3.68 3.84 -8.97
CA LEU A 316 3.34 4.03 -10.39
C LEU A 316 2.19 3.12 -10.85
N SER A 317 2.24 1.83 -10.51
CA SER A 317 1.16 0.89 -10.85
C SER A 317 -0.16 1.29 -10.20
N CYS A 318 -0.13 1.73 -8.94
CA CYS A 318 -1.31 2.14 -8.19
C CYS A 318 -1.98 3.41 -8.73
N TYR A 319 -1.21 4.33 -9.33
CA TYR A 319 -1.74 5.55 -9.95
C TYR A 319 -1.97 5.44 -11.46
N ARG A 320 -1.76 4.27 -12.07
CA ARG A 320 -2.20 4.02 -13.44
C ARG A 320 -3.70 4.27 -13.53
N LYS A 321 -4.11 5.06 -14.52
CA LYS A 321 -5.52 5.41 -14.75
C LYS A 321 -6.23 4.25 -15.45
N LEU A 322 -7.33 3.80 -14.85
CA LEU A 322 -8.27 2.86 -15.46
C LEU A 322 -9.44 3.65 -16.08
N PRO A 323 -9.87 3.31 -17.32
CA PRO A 323 -11.02 3.95 -17.95
C PRO A 323 -12.28 3.86 -17.07
N GLY A 324 -12.98 4.99 -16.89
CA GLY A 324 -14.23 5.05 -16.11
C GLY A 324 -14.10 4.95 -14.58
N ILE A 325 -12.93 4.60 -14.04
CA ILE A 325 -12.73 4.39 -12.60
C ILE A 325 -11.79 5.44 -11.99
N GLY A 326 -10.72 5.82 -12.69
CA GLY A 326 -9.66 6.66 -12.14
C GLY A 326 -8.44 5.84 -11.71
N PRO A 327 -7.68 6.26 -10.68
CA PRO A 327 -6.46 5.55 -10.30
C PRO A 327 -6.77 4.16 -9.73
N ARG A 328 -5.97 3.17 -10.12
CA ARG A 328 -6.19 1.75 -9.79
C ARG A 328 -6.26 1.43 -8.29
N ALA A 329 -5.32 1.93 -7.50
CA ALA A 329 -5.25 1.62 -6.06
C ALA A 329 -4.65 2.77 -5.24
N PRO A 330 -5.34 3.93 -5.13
CA PRO A 330 -4.82 5.11 -4.42
C PRO A 330 -4.41 4.81 -2.98
N LYS A 331 -5.11 3.89 -2.31
CA LYS A 331 -4.81 3.42 -0.95
C LYS A 331 -3.38 2.90 -0.81
N VAL A 332 -2.95 2.04 -1.73
CA VAL A 332 -1.63 1.40 -1.73
C VAL A 332 -0.58 2.39 -2.25
N GLY A 333 -0.91 3.16 -3.30
CA GLY A 333 -0.01 4.19 -3.84
C GLY A 333 0.35 5.27 -2.81
N ASN A 334 -0.63 5.77 -2.05
CA ASN A 334 -0.39 6.71 -0.95
C ASN A 334 0.56 6.11 0.11
N ALA A 335 0.43 4.81 0.38
CA ALA A 335 1.25 4.12 1.38
C ALA A 335 2.70 3.96 0.92
N ALA A 336 2.92 3.68 -0.37
CA ALA A 336 4.25 3.64 -0.96
C ALA A 336 4.93 5.02 -0.94
N ILE A 337 4.20 6.10 -1.26
CA ILE A 337 4.74 7.48 -1.14
C ILE A 337 5.10 7.79 0.31
N TYR A 338 4.24 7.44 1.26
CA TYR A 338 4.52 7.63 2.68
C TYR A 338 5.77 6.87 3.13
N ALA A 339 5.90 5.61 2.72
CA ALA A 339 7.07 4.78 3.03
C ALA A 339 8.36 5.36 2.46
N LEU A 340 8.34 5.85 1.21
CA LEU A 340 9.49 6.53 0.61
C LEU A 340 9.88 7.82 1.36
N GLY A 341 8.89 8.63 1.74
CA GLY A 341 9.13 9.86 2.51
C GLY A 341 9.69 9.59 3.92
N GLY A 342 9.30 8.46 4.54
CA GLY A 342 9.78 8.03 5.85
C GLY A 342 11.05 7.18 5.85
N MET A 343 11.50 6.70 4.68
CA MET A 343 12.67 5.83 4.57
C MET A 343 13.94 6.60 4.95
N PRO A 344 14.76 6.11 5.90
CA PRO A 344 15.98 6.80 6.28
C PRO A 344 16.97 6.86 5.12
N GLY A 345 17.83 7.88 5.13
CA GLY A 345 18.88 8.08 4.15
C GLY A 345 18.36 8.60 2.81
N ARG A 346 19.23 8.54 1.79
CA ARG A 346 19.04 9.25 0.51
C ARG A 346 18.49 8.36 -0.60
N SER A 347 18.43 7.05 -0.37
CA SER A 347 18.01 6.04 -1.33
C SER A 347 16.59 6.24 -1.90
N SER A 348 15.70 6.93 -1.19
CA SER A 348 14.31 7.17 -1.61
C SER A 348 14.09 8.48 -2.39
N LEU A 349 15.02 9.44 -2.30
CA LEU A 349 14.87 10.78 -2.88
C LEU A 349 14.66 10.74 -4.39
N GLY A 350 15.49 9.95 -5.10
CA GLY A 350 15.37 9.70 -6.54
C GLY A 350 13.99 9.19 -6.96
N GLN A 351 13.38 8.33 -6.14
CA GLN A 351 12.06 7.77 -6.42
C GLN A 351 10.96 8.79 -6.17
N LEU A 352 11.04 9.58 -5.09
CA LEU A 352 10.09 10.65 -4.79
C LEU A 352 10.07 11.72 -5.90
N ALA A 353 11.25 12.17 -6.36
CA ALA A 353 11.36 13.13 -7.45
C ALA A 353 10.76 12.59 -8.76
N MET A 354 11.10 11.35 -9.13
CA MET A 354 10.56 10.68 -10.30
C MET A 354 9.03 10.53 -10.24
N LEU A 355 8.49 10.15 -9.07
CA LEU A 355 7.04 10.04 -8.85
C LEU A 355 6.34 11.39 -8.97
N ARG A 356 6.93 12.48 -8.47
CA ARG A 356 6.39 13.85 -8.64
C ARG A 356 6.23 14.21 -10.11
N VAL A 357 7.14 13.77 -10.98
CA VAL A 357 7.02 13.99 -12.42
C VAL A 357 5.95 13.08 -13.03
N LYS A 358 5.93 11.78 -12.71
CA LYS A 358 5.08 10.79 -13.40
C LYS A 358 3.64 10.71 -12.89
N VAL A 359 3.37 10.96 -11.61
CA VAL A 359 2.02 10.79 -11.01
C VAL A 359 1.24 12.09 -11.03
N LYS A 360 0.29 12.27 -11.95
CA LYS A 360 -0.44 13.54 -12.13
C LYS A 360 -1.69 13.73 -11.24
N VAL A 361 -1.99 12.78 -10.36
CA VAL A 361 -3.17 12.85 -9.48
C VAL A 361 -2.94 13.93 -8.42
N SER A 362 -3.83 14.91 -8.31
CA SER A 362 -3.66 16.09 -7.45
C SER A 362 -3.51 15.75 -5.96
N SER A 363 -4.26 14.77 -5.45
CA SER A 363 -4.12 14.29 -4.07
C SER A 363 -2.77 13.61 -3.81
N ALA A 364 -2.24 12.91 -4.81
CA ALA A 364 -0.92 12.27 -4.75
C ALA A 364 0.22 13.29 -4.83
N GLN A 365 0.08 14.34 -5.65
CA GLN A 365 1.03 15.44 -5.74
C GLN A 365 1.26 16.10 -4.38
N LYS A 366 0.18 16.42 -3.65
CA LYS A 366 0.26 16.97 -2.28
C LYS A 366 0.96 16.03 -1.30
N LEU A 367 0.81 14.71 -1.49
CA LEU A 367 1.50 13.72 -0.66
C LEU A 367 2.99 13.63 -1.02
N LEU A 368 3.33 13.70 -2.30
CA LEU A 368 4.71 13.69 -2.80
C LEU A 368 5.47 14.93 -2.35
N GLU A 369 4.85 16.11 -2.39
CA GLU A 369 5.42 17.35 -1.84
C GLU A 369 5.75 17.19 -0.36
N LYS A 370 4.79 16.74 0.45
CA LYS A 370 5.02 16.50 1.88
C LYS A 370 6.08 15.44 2.15
N ALA A 371 6.15 14.40 1.32
CA ALA A 371 7.15 13.34 1.45
C ALA A 371 8.55 13.84 1.10
N LEU A 372 8.68 14.67 0.07
CA LEU A 372 9.93 15.35 -0.30
C LEU A 372 10.36 16.31 0.80
N ASP A 373 9.46 17.14 1.32
CA ASP A 373 9.77 18.09 2.40
C ASP A 373 10.24 17.36 3.68
N ALA A 374 9.55 16.28 4.07
CA ALA A 374 9.93 15.47 5.23
C ALA A 374 11.26 14.73 5.03
N ALA A 375 11.56 14.28 3.81
CA ALA A 375 12.85 13.68 3.50
C ALA A 375 13.97 14.73 3.48
N ALA A 376 13.68 15.93 2.99
CA ALA A 376 14.61 17.06 2.99
C ALA A 376 15.05 17.47 4.38
N GLU A 377 14.07 17.69 5.26
CA GLU A 377 14.29 18.07 6.65
C GLU A 377 15.11 17.02 7.40
N ARG A 378 14.81 15.73 7.17
CA ARG A 378 15.55 14.62 7.81
C ARG A 378 17.01 14.56 7.36
N GLU A 379 17.27 14.74 6.07
CA GLU A 379 18.61 14.59 5.50
C GLU A 379 19.43 15.90 5.54
N GLY A 380 18.85 17.00 6.03
CA GLY A 380 19.49 18.31 6.12
C GLY A 380 19.78 18.94 4.76
N LEU A 381 19.01 18.58 3.72
CA LEU A 381 19.21 19.05 2.35
C LEU A 381 18.13 20.07 1.98
N PRO A 382 18.47 21.25 1.43
CA PRO A 382 17.49 22.12 0.80
C PRO A 382 16.76 21.41 -0.35
N ARG A 383 15.48 21.76 -0.53
CA ARG A 383 14.53 21.03 -1.41
C ARG A 383 14.97 21.00 -2.87
N ASP A 384 15.55 22.09 -3.32
CA ASP A 384 16.06 22.27 -4.67
C ASP A 384 17.33 21.41 -4.91
N GLU A 385 18.14 21.19 -3.88
CA GLU A 385 19.30 20.29 -3.88
C GLU A 385 18.88 18.81 -3.97
N ILE A 386 17.75 18.44 -3.38
CA ILE A 386 17.20 17.08 -3.50
C ILE A 386 16.77 16.81 -4.92
N GLU A 387 16.07 17.76 -5.55
CA GLU A 387 15.73 17.64 -6.96
C GLU A 387 17.01 17.50 -7.80
N GLU A 388 18.10 18.21 -7.44
CA GLU A 388 19.42 18.10 -8.08
C GLU A 388 20.11 16.75 -7.91
N MET A 389 20.10 16.18 -6.71
CA MET A 389 20.73 14.90 -6.38
C MET A 389 19.90 13.67 -6.81
N SER A 390 18.62 13.86 -7.15
CA SER A 390 17.65 12.78 -7.38
C SER A 390 17.56 12.31 -8.83
N VAL A 391 18.42 12.80 -9.73
CA VAL A 391 18.39 12.40 -11.14
C VAL A 391 18.90 10.96 -11.26
N PRO A 392 18.09 10.00 -11.73
CA PRO A 392 18.55 8.61 -11.86
C PRO A 392 19.62 8.48 -12.95
N SER A 393 20.61 7.61 -12.73
CA SER A 393 21.63 7.28 -13.74
C SER A 393 21.11 6.34 -14.84
N TYR A 394 19.95 5.70 -14.67
CA TYR A 394 19.35 4.77 -15.65
C TYR A 394 20.27 3.63 -16.13
N GLY A 395 21.26 3.24 -15.32
CA GLY A 395 22.25 2.23 -15.71
C GLY A 395 23.36 2.74 -16.63
N LEU A 396 23.41 4.04 -16.92
CA LEU A 396 24.55 4.68 -17.59
C LEU A 396 25.81 4.44 -16.75
N THR A 397 26.83 3.88 -17.38
CA THR A 397 28.11 3.53 -16.76
C THR A 397 29.13 4.66 -16.88
N ASP A 398 28.98 5.50 -17.91
CA ASP A 398 29.72 6.74 -18.12
C ASP A 398 28.76 7.88 -18.49
N VAL A 399 29.27 9.11 -18.60
CA VAL A 399 28.48 10.23 -19.12
C VAL A 399 27.94 9.90 -20.52
N GLY A 400 26.62 9.79 -20.63
CA GLY A 400 25.93 9.53 -21.89
C GLY A 400 26.07 8.13 -22.46
N VAL A 401 26.66 7.16 -21.74
CA VAL A 401 26.86 5.79 -22.26
C VAL A 401 26.35 4.73 -21.28
N LEU A 402 25.55 3.79 -21.77
CA LEU A 402 25.13 2.58 -21.07
C LEU A 402 25.61 1.38 -21.87
N ARG A 403 26.28 0.44 -21.20
CA ARG A 403 26.75 -0.81 -21.80
C ARG A 403 26.14 -2.00 -21.06
N GLU A 404 25.36 -2.80 -21.76
CA GLU A 404 24.65 -3.96 -21.22
C GLU A 404 25.11 -5.24 -21.92
N PRO A 405 25.93 -6.09 -21.29
CA PRO A 405 26.35 -7.37 -21.87
C PRO A 405 25.20 -8.39 -21.86
N MET A 406 25.01 -9.09 -22.98
CA MET A 406 23.97 -10.10 -23.22
C MET A 406 24.59 -11.28 -23.98
N GLY A 407 25.26 -12.16 -23.23
CA GLY A 407 26.07 -13.25 -23.79
C GLY A 407 27.28 -12.69 -24.56
N ALA A 408 27.50 -13.19 -25.78
CA ALA A 408 28.59 -12.77 -26.68
C ALA A 408 28.38 -11.39 -27.35
N CYS A 409 27.30 -10.69 -27.00
CA CYS A 409 26.93 -9.39 -27.58
C CYS A 409 26.74 -8.38 -26.46
N THR A 410 27.18 -7.14 -26.66
CA THR A 410 26.92 -6.01 -25.75
C THR A 410 26.04 -4.99 -26.43
N GLY A 411 24.91 -4.63 -25.80
CA GLY A 411 24.08 -3.51 -26.20
C GLY A 411 24.66 -2.21 -25.66
N VAL A 412 25.02 -1.29 -26.55
CA VAL A 412 25.59 0.02 -26.20
C VAL A 412 24.57 1.10 -26.56
N VAL A 413 24.06 1.79 -25.54
CA VAL A 413 23.19 2.96 -25.70
C VAL A 413 24.03 4.23 -25.50
N GLU A 414 23.96 5.13 -26.48
CA GLU A 414 24.63 6.44 -26.44
C GLU A 414 23.61 7.57 -26.50
N ILE A 415 23.80 8.60 -25.68
CA ILE A 415 22.99 9.82 -25.67
C ILE A 415 23.64 10.86 -26.61
N ARG A 416 22.97 11.13 -27.73
CA ARG A 416 23.44 12.02 -28.79
C ARG A 416 22.80 13.40 -28.78
N GLY A 417 21.59 13.51 -28.24
CA GLY A 417 20.79 14.75 -28.25
C GLY A 417 20.18 15.08 -26.90
N ALA A 418 19.69 16.31 -26.76
CA ALA A 418 19.04 16.80 -25.54
C ALA A 418 17.53 16.56 -25.50
N SER A 419 16.90 16.07 -26.58
CA SER A 419 15.47 15.78 -26.64
C SER A 419 15.09 14.88 -27.83
N GLY A 420 13.93 14.22 -27.71
CA GLY A 420 13.28 13.49 -28.81
C GLY A 420 13.78 12.05 -29.01
N ALA A 421 13.21 11.36 -30.00
CA ALA A 421 13.52 9.95 -30.29
C ALA A 421 14.94 9.74 -30.85
N SER A 422 15.55 10.79 -31.40
CA SER A 422 16.95 10.81 -31.86
C SER A 422 17.95 11.11 -30.74
N ALA A 423 17.47 11.40 -29.52
CA ALA A 423 18.35 11.69 -28.38
C ALA A 423 19.23 10.51 -27.99
N THR A 424 18.83 9.28 -28.30
CA THR A 424 19.58 8.06 -27.95
C THR A 424 19.74 7.17 -29.16
N SER A 425 20.88 6.49 -29.28
CA SER A 425 21.11 5.41 -30.25
C SER A 425 21.47 4.11 -29.56
N LEU A 426 20.98 2.98 -30.07
CA LEU A 426 21.37 1.65 -29.64
C LEU A 426 22.18 0.97 -30.74
N VAL A 427 23.39 0.53 -30.39
CA VAL A 427 24.29 -0.25 -31.25
C VAL A 427 24.68 -1.52 -30.52
N TRP A 428 24.87 -2.61 -31.26
CA TRP A 428 25.30 -3.89 -30.72
C TRP A 428 26.74 -4.15 -31.10
N MET A 429 27.56 -4.55 -30.15
CA MET A 429 28.94 -4.97 -30.37
C MET A 429 29.06 -6.47 -30.08
N ASN A 430 29.74 -7.21 -30.95
CA ASN A 430 30.10 -8.62 -30.67
C ASN A 430 31.49 -8.73 -30.04
N GLU A 431 31.88 -9.94 -29.61
CA GLU A 431 33.22 -10.25 -29.08
C GLU A 431 34.39 -9.86 -30.03
N ASN A 432 34.13 -9.78 -31.33
CA ASN A 432 35.13 -9.39 -32.34
C ASN A 432 35.13 -7.87 -32.63
N GLY A 433 34.42 -7.05 -31.85
CA GLY A 433 34.36 -5.59 -32.00
C GLY A 433 33.52 -5.08 -33.19
N LYS A 434 32.82 -5.96 -33.91
CA LYS A 434 31.97 -5.60 -35.06
C LYS A 434 30.64 -5.04 -34.56
N SER A 435 30.25 -3.87 -35.08
CA SER A 435 29.03 -3.17 -34.69
C SER A 435 27.83 -3.45 -35.61
N ALA A 436 26.63 -3.54 -35.03
CA ALA A 436 25.37 -3.71 -35.76
C ALA A 436 24.25 -2.85 -35.17
N LYS A 437 23.39 -2.27 -36.04
CA LYS A 437 22.24 -1.45 -35.61
C LYS A 437 20.99 -2.29 -35.29
N SER A 438 20.90 -3.49 -35.87
CA SER A 438 19.81 -4.42 -35.59
C SER A 438 20.13 -5.27 -34.36
N VAL A 439 19.09 -5.63 -33.61
CA VAL A 439 19.22 -6.54 -32.47
C VAL A 439 19.63 -7.93 -32.97
N PRO A 440 20.75 -8.50 -32.48
CA PRO A 440 21.20 -9.84 -32.84
C PRO A 440 20.14 -10.92 -32.55
N ALA A 441 20.08 -11.95 -33.40
CA ALA A 441 19.11 -13.02 -33.26
C ALA A 441 19.27 -13.80 -31.95
N ALA A 442 20.52 -14.05 -31.53
CA ALA A 442 20.83 -14.71 -30.25
C ALA A 442 20.26 -13.93 -29.06
N VAL A 443 20.42 -12.60 -29.04
CA VAL A 443 19.86 -11.74 -27.98
C VAL A 443 18.34 -11.81 -27.94
N LYS A 444 17.66 -11.82 -29.09
CA LYS A 444 16.19 -11.92 -29.12
C LYS A 444 15.67 -13.26 -28.60
N ARG A 445 16.43 -14.34 -28.78
CA ARG A 445 16.04 -15.70 -28.38
C ARG A 445 16.38 -15.98 -26.92
N ASP A 446 17.57 -15.57 -26.50
CA ASP A 446 18.20 -16.03 -25.25
C ASP A 446 18.17 -14.93 -24.15
N HIS A 447 17.98 -13.65 -24.50
CA HIS A 447 18.00 -12.49 -23.59
C HIS A 447 16.86 -11.49 -23.86
N ALA A 448 15.65 -12.01 -24.08
CA ALA A 448 14.51 -11.19 -24.50
C ALA A 448 14.02 -10.19 -23.43
N GLU A 449 14.11 -10.56 -22.14
CA GLU A 449 13.70 -9.69 -21.03
C GLU A 449 14.75 -8.61 -20.75
N GLU A 450 16.04 -8.92 -20.77
CA GLU A 450 17.12 -7.93 -20.62
C GLU A 450 17.09 -6.91 -21.77
N LEU A 451 16.82 -7.36 -23.00
CA LEU A 451 16.59 -6.48 -24.16
C LEU A 451 15.41 -5.52 -23.95
N LYS A 452 14.34 -5.99 -23.30
CA LYS A 452 13.15 -5.19 -23.02
C LYS A 452 13.43 -4.16 -21.92
N GLU A 453 14.17 -4.54 -20.87
CA GLU A 453 14.64 -3.63 -19.82
C GLU A 453 15.56 -2.55 -20.39
N LEU A 454 16.55 -2.91 -21.21
CA LEU A 454 17.43 -1.98 -21.90
C LEU A 454 16.66 -0.93 -22.72
N LYS A 455 15.66 -1.38 -23.49
CA LYS A 455 14.78 -0.49 -24.27
C LYS A 455 13.88 0.39 -23.39
N ALA A 456 13.46 -0.11 -22.23
CA ALA A 456 12.68 0.67 -21.27
C ALA A 456 13.54 1.78 -20.65
N SER A 457 14.76 1.47 -20.22
CA SER A 457 15.75 2.45 -19.73
C SER A 457 16.04 3.51 -20.80
N MET A 458 16.25 3.10 -22.05
CA MET A 458 16.45 4.04 -23.17
C MET A 458 15.25 5.00 -23.35
N LYS A 459 14.01 4.51 -23.25
CA LYS A 459 12.81 5.36 -23.33
C LYS A 459 12.66 6.30 -22.13
N ASP A 460 13.02 5.85 -20.93
CA ASP A 460 12.97 6.68 -19.74
C ASP A 460 14.03 7.79 -19.78
N ILE A 461 15.24 7.51 -20.29
CA ILE A 461 16.27 8.51 -20.61
C ILE A 461 15.70 9.56 -21.57
N GLN A 462 15.12 9.14 -22.70
CA GLN A 462 14.53 10.05 -23.69
C GLN A 462 13.46 10.98 -23.11
N ARG A 463 12.65 10.48 -22.17
CA ARG A 463 11.61 11.27 -21.48
C ARG A 463 12.17 12.23 -20.45
N MET A 464 13.32 11.90 -19.84
CA MET A 464 13.91 12.69 -18.77
C MET A 464 14.78 13.85 -19.29
N LEU A 465 15.47 13.68 -20.43
CA LEU A 465 16.38 14.68 -20.98
C LEU A 465 15.76 16.09 -21.15
N PRO A 466 14.53 16.25 -21.69
CA PRO A 466 13.92 17.58 -21.80
C PRO A 466 13.68 18.23 -20.43
N ALA A 467 13.26 17.46 -19.44
CA ALA A 467 13.01 17.99 -18.09
C ALA A 467 14.31 18.48 -17.43
N GLN A 468 15.41 17.77 -17.62
CA GLN A 468 16.72 18.20 -17.10
C GLN A 468 17.26 19.43 -17.85
N ARG A 469 17.05 19.51 -19.17
CA ARG A 469 17.38 20.69 -19.96
C ARG A 469 16.65 21.93 -19.44
N ASP A 470 15.33 21.85 -19.34
CA ASP A 470 14.48 22.96 -18.91
C ASP A 470 14.79 23.38 -17.47
N ARG A 471 15.20 22.43 -16.63
CA ARG A 471 15.66 22.74 -15.28
C ARG A 471 16.97 23.50 -15.27
N ILE A 472 17.99 23.06 -16.01
CA ILE A 472 19.28 23.77 -16.07
C ILE A 472 19.09 25.20 -16.61
N ASP A 473 18.20 25.37 -17.59
CA ASP A 473 17.82 26.70 -18.09
C ASP A 473 17.19 27.57 -16.99
N SER A 474 16.28 27.00 -16.18
CA SER A 474 15.69 27.70 -15.04
C SER A 474 16.74 28.10 -13.99
N LEU A 475 17.70 27.22 -13.69
CA LEU A 475 18.79 27.49 -12.74
C LEU A 475 19.70 28.64 -13.21
N PHE A 476 19.89 28.78 -14.53
CA PHE A 476 20.59 29.92 -15.11
C PHE A 476 19.81 31.22 -14.92
N LEU A 477 18.49 31.21 -15.14
CA LEU A 477 17.63 32.38 -14.91
C LEU A 477 17.61 32.81 -13.44
N GLU A 478 17.67 31.85 -12.52
CA GLU A 478 17.77 32.07 -11.08
C GLU A 478 19.16 32.53 -10.61
N ARG A 479 20.15 32.57 -11.52
CA ARG A 479 21.56 32.93 -11.25
C ARG A 479 22.17 32.08 -10.14
N ARG A 480 21.86 30.79 -10.12
CA ARG A 480 22.34 29.89 -9.09
C ARG A 480 23.84 29.63 -9.24
N SER A 481 24.51 29.49 -8.11
CA SER A 481 25.93 29.15 -8.02
C SER A 481 26.14 27.94 -7.11
N TRP A 482 27.23 27.22 -7.34
CA TRP A 482 27.61 26.02 -6.59
C TRP A 482 29.09 26.07 -6.24
N ALA A 483 29.48 25.35 -5.19
CA ALA A 483 30.89 25.02 -4.99
C ALA A 483 31.38 24.12 -6.14
N TYR A 484 32.66 24.26 -6.52
CA TYR A 484 33.25 23.56 -7.66
C TYR A 484 33.05 22.03 -7.59
N GLU A 485 33.38 21.41 -6.46
CA GLU A 485 33.25 19.96 -6.27
C GLU A 485 31.81 19.48 -6.45
N THR A 486 30.85 20.23 -5.92
CA THR A 486 29.42 19.93 -6.05
C THR A 486 28.94 20.05 -7.49
N TRP A 487 29.39 21.10 -8.19
CA TRP A 487 29.09 21.27 -9.61
C TRP A 487 29.66 20.12 -10.44
N ARG A 488 30.92 19.75 -10.20
CA ARG A 488 31.61 18.69 -10.92
C ARG A 488 30.88 17.36 -10.75
N GLU A 489 30.58 16.98 -9.51
CA GLU A 489 29.88 15.73 -9.20
C GLU A 489 28.47 15.69 -9.80
N ARG A 490 27.66 16.74 -9.60
CA ARG A 490 26.22 16.70 -9.92
C ARG A 490 25.88 17.06 -11.35
N TYR A 491 26.75 17.82 -12.02
CA TYR A 491 26.49 18.32 -13.35
C TYR A 491 27.50 17.79 -14.35
N LEU A 492 28.80 17.97 -14.13
CA LEU A 492 29.81 17.64 -15.14
C LEU A 492 29.97 16.13 -15.33
N ASP A 493 30.09 15.40 -14.23
CA ASP A 493 30.42 13.97 -14.19
C ASP A 493 29.19 13.07 -14.00
N HIS A 494 28.01 13.68 -13.75
CA HIS A 494 26.78 12.93 -13.63
C HIS A 494 26.42 12.21 -14.96
N PRO A 495 26.12 10.89 -14.94
CA PRO A 495 25.95 10.09 -16.17
C PRO A 495 24.91 10.62 -17.16
N LEU A 496 23.74 11.08 -16.68
CA LEU A 496 22.71 11.70 -17.51
C LEU A 496 22.91 13.21 -17.70
N VAL A 497 22.94 13.98 -16.61
CA VAL A 497 23.00 15.45 -16.62
C VAL A 497 24.26 15.97 -17.31
N GLY A 498 25.39 15.27 -17.19
CA GLY A 498 26.65 15.59 -17.87
C GLY A 498 26.54 15.69 -19.38
N THR A 499 25.59 14.98 -20.00
CA THR A 499 25.35 15.06 -21.45
C THR A 499 24.84 16.42 -21.90
N ILE A 500 24.18 17.15 -21.01
CA ILE A 500 23.70 18.52 -21.22
C ILE A 500 24.75 19.49 -20.69
N SER A 501 25.24 19.30 -19.47
CA SER A 501 26.18 20.21 -18.80
C SER A 501 27.49 20.41 -19.57
N ARG A 502 28.04 19.34 -20.19
CA ARG A 502 29.27 19.43 -20.99
C ARG A 502 29.09 20.16 -22.33
N ARG A 503 27.85 20.54 -22.70
CA ARG A 503 27.54 21.35 -23.89
C ARG A 503 27.40 22.84 -23.59
N LEU A 504 27.49 23.22 -22.32
CA LEU A 504 27.28 24.58 -21.86
C LEU A 504 28.62 25.27 -21.60
N ILE A 505 28.59 26.59 -21.68
CA ILE A 505 29.65 27.46 -21.17
C ILE A 505 29.31 27.75 -19.70
N TRP A 506 30.24 27.42 -18.82
CA TRP A 506 30.12 27.66 -17.38
C TRP A 506 30.98 28.85 -16.98
N GLN A 507 30.49 29.62 -16.01
CA GLN A 507 31.25 30.71 -15.39
C GLN A 507 31.77 30.24 -14.04
N PHE A 508 33.08 30.35 -13.85
CA PHE A 508 33.80 30.05 -12.62
C PHE A 508 34.25 31.37 -12.00
N ASP A 509 34.10 31.49 -10.69
CA ASP A 509 34.40 32.70 -9.92
C ASP A 509 35.17 32.28 -8.67
N ASP A 510 36.41 32.75 -8.53
CA ASP A 510 37.28 32.50 -7.37
C ASP A 510 37.22 33.66 -6.34
N GLY A 511 36.34 34.64 -6.57
CA GLY A 511 36.20 35.87 -5.79
C GLY A 511 37.08 37.02 -6.26
N ARG A 512 38.00 36.80 -7.21
CA ARG A 512 38.86 37.83 -7.81
C ARG A 512 38.54 38.02 -9.28
N ASP A 513 38.50 36.91 -10.02
CA ASP A 513 38.29 36.87 -11.46
C ASP A 513 37.15 35.93 -11.83
N ARG A 514 36.52 36.23 -12.98
CA ARG A 514 35.49 35.37 -13.58
C ARG A 514 35.98 34.79 -14.88
N VAL A 515 36.02 33.47 -14.95
CA VAL A 515 36.47 32.73 -16.12
C VAL A 515 35.30 31.98 -16.73
N ALA A 516 35.05 32.21 -18.02
CA ALA A 516 34.15 31.39 -18.80
C ALA A 516 34.93 30.20 -19.36
N ALA A 517 34.45 28.98 -19.12
CA ALA A 517 35.06 27.76 -19.63
C ALA A 517 34.00 26.75 -20.09
N ALA A 518 34.39 25.89 -21.02
CA ALA A 518 33.55 24.83 -21.56
C ALA A 518 34.32 23.50 -21.59
N TRP A 519 33.57 22.40 -21.63
CA TRP A 519 34.16 21.08 -21.82
C TRP A 519 34.54 20.89 -23.29
N LEU A 520 35.81 20.58 -23.54
CA LEU A 520 36.32 20.22 -24.85
C LEU A 520 36.66 18.74 -24.88
N ALA A 521 36.00 17.99 -25.77
CA ALA A 521 36.32 16.58 -26.01
C ALA A 521 37.73 16.45 -26.63
N ASP A 522 38.45 15.38 -26.27
CA ASP A 522 39.85 15.21 -26.69
C ASP A 522 40.03 14.94 -28.19
N ALA A 523 39.03 14.35 -28.87
CA ALA A 523 39.09 14.08 -30.31
C ALA A 523 38.13 14.98 -31.12
N PRO A 524 38.56 15.49 -32.30
CA PRO A 524 37.69 16.27 -33.18
C PRO A 524 36.49 15.43 -33.67
N GLY A 525 35.28 15.92 -33.45
CA GLY A 525 34.05 15.24 -33.84
C GLY A 525 33.49 14.27 -32.79
N ASP A 526 34.19 14.06 -31.68
CA ASP A 526 33.61 13.36 -30.52
C ASP A 526 32.48 14.18 -29.90
N GLN A 527 31.47 13.46 -29.43
CA GLN A 527 30.41 14.09 -28.65
C GLN A 527 30.97 14.50 -27.27
N PRO A 528 30.44 15.59 -26.68
CA PRO A 528 30.90 16.10 -25.37
C PRO A 528 30.66 15.13 -24.19
N CYS A 529 30.14 13.93 -24.43
CA CYS A 529 30.04 12.84 -23.47
C CYS A 529 31.33 11.98 -23.35
N GLY A 530 32.29 12.11 -24.28
CA GLY A 530 33.59 11.44 -24.22
C GLY A 530 34.60 12.06 -23.25
N PRO A 531 35.81 11.47 -23.14
CA PRO A 531 36.93 12.07 -22.41
C PRO A 531 37.29 13.44 -22.97
N GLY A 532 37.78 14.32 -22.10
CA GLY A 532 38.01 15.72 -22.41
C GLY A 532 38.52 16.49 -21.21
N ARG A 533 38.50 17.82 -21.35
CA ARG A 533 38.99 18.74 -20.33
C ARG A 533 38.25 20.08 -20.38
N LEU A 534 38.32 20.83 -19.30
CA LEU A 534 37.89 22.22 -19.31
C LEU A 534 38.92 23.09 -20.04
N VAL A 535 38.40 23.94 -20.91
CA VAL A 535 39.16 24.99 -21.58
C VAL A 535 38.44 26.31 -21.41
N ARG A 536 39.21 27.38 -21.25
CA ARG A 536 38.71 28.74 -21.33
C ARG A 536 38.13 28.99 -22.73
N VAL A 537 37.26 29.99 -22.86
CA VAL A 537 36.65 30.35 -24.17
C VAL A 537 37.71 30.77 -25.21
N ASP A 538 38.89 31.23 -24.77
CA ASP A 538 40.04 31.53 -25.64
C ASP A 538 40.85 30.28 -26.07
N GLY A 539 40.47 29.09 -25.59
CA GLY A 539 41.11 27.82 -25.91
C GLY A 539 42.24 27.38 -24.97
N ALA A 540 42.61 28.21 -23.99
CA ALA A 540 43.61 27.83 -23.00
C ALA A 540 43.07 26.72 -22.07
N ARG A 541 43.95 25.81 -21.64
CA ARG A 541 43.59 24.79 -20.63
C ARG A 541 43.17 25.50 -19.34
N PHE A 542 42.11 25.00 -18.72
CA PHE A 542 41.60 25.53 -17.46
C PHE A 542 41.46 24.42 -16.44
N ASP A 543 42.02 24.61 -15.25
CA ASP A 543 41.88 23.68 -14.13
C ASP A 543 41.41 24.43 -12.87
N PRO A 544 40.10 24.45 -12.57
CA PRO A 544 39.54 25.21 -11.46
C PRO A 544 39.98 24.73 -10.07
N ALA A 545 40.64 23.57 -9.97
CA ALA A 545 41.16 23.07 -8.70
C ALA A 545 42.63 23.48 -8.47
N ALA A 546 43.32 23.91 -9.52
CA ALA A 546 44.74 24.29 -9.48
C ALA A 546 44.96 25.82 -9.57
N GLU A 547 44.00 26.54 -10.14
CA GLU A 547 43.88 28.00 -10.15
C GLU A 547 42.86 28.44 -9.09
#